data_AF-A0A6B3GME8-F1
#
_entry.id   AF-A0A6B3GME8-F1
#
_cell.length_a   1.000
_cell.length_b   1.000
_cell.length_c   1.000
_cell.angle_alpha   90.00
_cell.angle_beta   90.00
_cell.angle_gamma   90.00
#
_symmetry.space_group_name_H-M   'P 1'
#
loop_
_entity.id
_entity.type
_entity.pdbx_description
1 polymer ?
#
loop_
_entity_poly.entity_id
_entity_poly.type
_entity_poly.pdbx_seq_one_letter_code
_entity_poly.pdbx_strand_id
1 'polypeptide(L)' 'LCPCHQSTFDLSDGARVIFGPAGHPLPQLRIGVNSEGNLEALGDFDEPVGAAFWERG' A
#
# COMPACT_ATOMS: atom_id res chain seq x y z
N LEU A 1 1.55 10.78 3.14
CA LEU A 1 2.60 11.23 4.08
C LEU A 1 2.43 10.48 5.39
N CYS A 2 3.45 9.76 5.85
CA CYS A 2 3.47 9.15 7.18
C CYS A 2 4.02 10.17 8.19
N PRO A 3 3.30 10.51 9.28
CA PRO A 3 3.69 11.57 10.18
C PRO A 3 4.90 11.23 11.07
N CYS A 4 5.21 9.94 11.27
CA CYS A 4 6.28 9.52 12.18
C CYS A 4 7.67 9.91 11.69
N HIS A 5 7.95 9.63 10.40
CA HIS A 5 9.28 9.83 9.81
C HIS A 5 9.20 10.43 8.40
N GLN A 6 8.04 11.01 8.05
CA GLN A 6 7.83 11.82 6.86
C GLN A 6 7.98 11.08 5.53
N SER A 7 7.93 9.73 5.53
CA SER A 7 7.86 8.97 4.28
C SER A 7 6.64 9.41 3.45
N THR A 8 6.88 9.73 2.19
CA THR A 8 5.87 10.21 1.25
C THR A 8 5.77 9.22 0.10
N PHE A 9 4.53 8.89 -0.27
CA PHE A 9 4.19 7.87 -1.24
C PHE A 9 3.33 8.50 -2.32
N ASP A 10 3.65 8.24 -3.59
CA ASP A 10 2.85 8.68 -4.72
C ASP A 10 1.68 7.70 -4.96
N LEU A 11 0.48 8.10 -4.55
CA LEU A 11 -0.72 7.25 -4.67
C LEU A 11 -1.11 6.94 -6.12
N SER A 12 -0.76 7.82 -7.06
CA SER A 12 -1.08 7.62 -8.49
C SER A 12 -0.14 6.64 -9.18
N ASP A 13 1.02 6.39 -8.57
CA ASP A 13 2.08 5.54 -9.07
C ASP A 13 2.38 4.42 -8.06
N GLY A 14 1.37 3.60 -7.78
CA GLY A 14 1.52 2.37 -6.98
C GLY A 14 2.04 2.59 -5.55
N ALA A 15 1.80 3.76 -4.95
CA ALA A 15 2.40 4.17 -3.68
C ALA A 15 3.94 4.13 -3.69
N ARG A 16 4.58 4.41 -4.83
CA ARG A 16 6.05 4.54 -4.92
C ARG A 16 6.55 5.51 -3.87
N VAL A 17 7.61 5.13 -3.16
CA VAL A 17 8.25 6.01 -2.18
C VAL A 17 8.95 7.15 -2.93
N ILE A 18 8.56 8.39 -2.64
CA ILE A 18 9.15 9.58 -3.26
C ILE A 18 10.00 10.40 -2.28
N PHE A 19 9.87 10.13 -0.98
CA PHE A 19 10.67 10.77 0.07
C PHE A 19 10.63 9.96 1.37
N GLY A 20 11.61 10.17 2.26
CA GLY A 20 11.70 9.60 3.59
C GLY A 20 12.24 8.16 3.65
N PRO A 21 12.30 7.56 4.84
CA PRO A 21 13.06 6.32 5.08
C PRO A 21 12.33 5.01 4.72
N ALA A 22 11.13 5.05 4.12
CA ALA A 22 10.43 3.82 3.78
C ALA A 22 11.18 3.03 2.69
N GLY A 23 11.42 1.75 2.90
CA GLY A 23 12.23 0.92 2.00
C GLY A 23 11.48 0.30 0.82
N HIS A 24 10.15 0.38 0.80
CA HIS A 24 9.32 -0.20 -0.26
C HIS A 24 7.97 0.53 -0.38
N PRO A 25 7.26 0.40 -1.53
CA PRO A 25 5.89 0.87 -1.70
C PRO A 25 4.92 0.20 -0.72
N LEU A 26 3.76 0.83 -0.50
CA LEU A 26 2.66 0.21 0.24
C LEU A 26 1.95 -0.82 -0.68
N PRO A 27 1.61 -2.02 -0.18
CA PRO A 27 0.88 -3.00 -0.98
C PRO A 27 -0.52 -2.48 -1.32
N GLN A 28 -0.98 -2.73 -2.55
CA GLN A 28 -2.29 -2.26 -3.01
C GLN A 28 -3.39 -3.27 -2.73
N LEU A 29 -4.52 -2.79 -2.21
CA LEU A 29 -5.75 -3.58 -2.10
C LEU A 29 -6.58 -3.38 -3.36
N ARG A 30 -6.90 -4.46 -4.06
CA ARG A 30 -7.82 -4.39 -5.21
C ARG A 30 -9.24 -4.14 -4.71
N ILE A 31 -9.87 -3.08 -5.20
CA ILE A 31 -11.24 -2.70 -4.85
C ILE A 31 -12.16 -2.72 -6.08
N GLY A 32 -13.41 -3.09 -5.87
CA GLY A 32 -14.50 -3.03 -6.85
C GLY A 32 -15.73 -2.34 -6.27
N VAL A 33 -16.81 -2.30 -7.06
CA VAL A 33 -18.13 -1.83 -6.62
C VAL A 33 -19.09 -3.00 -6.74
N ASN A 34 -19.76 -3.35 -5.65
CA ASN A 34 -20.69 -4.47 -5.61
C ASN A 34 -22.05 -4.09 -6.23
N SER A 35 -22.99 -5.04 -6.29
CA SER A 35 -24.32 -4.84 -6.88
C SER A 35 -25.18 -3.80 -6.16
N GLU A 36 -24.83 -3.43 -4.93
CA GLU A 36 -25.52 -2.42 -4.12
C GLU A 36 -24.88 -1.03 -4.25
N GLY A 37 -23.77 -0.90 -4.99
CA GLY A 37 -23.03 0.36 -5.14
C GLY A 37 -22.01 0.64 -4.03
N ASN A 38 -21.73 -0.34 -3.16
CA ASN A 38 -20.73 -0.22 -2.10
C ASN A 38 -19.34 -0.66 -2.58
N LEU A 39 -18.28 -0.09 -1.99
CA LEU A 39 -16.92 -0.55 -2.23
C LEU A 39 -16.70 -1.91 -1.57
N GLU A 40 -16.09 -2.85 -2.31
CA GLU A 40 -15.71 -4.17 -1.81
C GLU A 40 -14.26 -4.51 -2.15
N ALA A 41 -13.61 -5.29 -1.29
CA ALA A 41 -12.29 -5.85 -1.58
C ALA A 41 -12.43 -7.06 -2.52
N LEU A 42 -11.59 -7.14 -3.55
CA LEU A 42 -11.60 -8.23 -4.53
C LEU A 42 -10.65 -9.39 -4.16
N GLY A 43 -10.09 -9.35 -2.95
CA GLY A 43 -9.12 -10.31 -2.42
C GLY A 43 -8.18 -9.66 -1.41
N ASP A 44 -7.21 -10.45 -0.94
CA ASP A 44 -6.13 -9.96 -0.06
C ASP A 44 -5.05 -9.19 -0.84
N PHE A 45 -4.08 -8.64 -0.11
CA PHE A 45 -2.88 -8.03 -0.68
C PHE A 45 -1.97 -9.09 -1.32
N ASP A 46 -1.39 -8.77 -2.47
CA ASP A 46 -0.43 -9.64 -3.15
C ASP A 46 0.96 -9.65 -2.45
N GLU A 47 1.21 -8.70 -1.52
CA GLU A 47 2.42 -8.63 -0.69
C GLU A 47 2.09 -8.44 0.80
N PRO A 48 2.98 -8.89 1.73
CA PRO A 48 2.79 -8.69 3.16
C PRO A 48 2.69 -7.21 3.55
N VAL A 49 1.68 -6.90 4.37
CA VAL A 49 1.49 -5.58 4.97
C VAL A 49 2.44 -5.39 6.15
N GLY A 50 3.03 -4.21 6.26
CA GLY A 50 3.87 -3.81 7.40
C GLY A 50 5.31 -3.50 7.02
N ALA A 51 6.15 -3.35 8.04
CA ALA A 51 7.59 -3.15 7.85
C ALA A 51 8.25 -4.42 7.29
N ALA A 52 9.42 -4.26 6.65
CA ALA A 52 10.19 -5.39 6.16
C ALA A 52 10.64 -6.34 7.29
N PHE A 53 10.78 -7.62 6.93
CA PHE A 53 11.33 -8.69 7.75
C PHE A 53 12.36 -9.47 6.91
N TRP A 54 13.12 -10.35 7.54
CA TRP A 54 14.29 -10.98 6.92
C TRP A 54 13.96 -11.79 5.65
N GLU A 55 12.83 -12.48 5.62
CA GLU A 55 12.38 -13.32 4.50
C GLU A 55 11.54 -12.58 3.45
N ARG A 56 11.43 -11.25 3.52
CA ARG A 56 10.70 -10.45 2.51
C ARG A 56 11.42 -10.39 1.16
N GLY A 57 12.75 -10.54 1.16
CA GLY A 57 13.62 -10.44 -0.01
C GLY A 57 14.02 -11.79 -0.58
#